data_AF-A0A7C6HGF8-F1
#
_entry.id   AF-A0A7C6HGF8-F1
#
_cell.length_a   1.000
_cell.length_b   1.000
_cell.length_c   1.000
_cell.angle_alpha   90.00
_cell.angle_beta   90.00
_cell.angle_gamma   90.00
#
_symmetry.space_group_name_H-M   'P 1'
#
loop_
_entity.id
_entity.type
_entity.pdbx_description
1 polymer ?
#
loop_
_entity_poly.entity_id
_entity_poly.type
_entity_poly.pdbx_seq_one_letter_code
_entity_poly.pdbx_strand_id
1 'polypeptide(L)'
;MDKFLKELEKELKNNRLYQSEIDEVLSYYEEMITERFENGESMDKILSSYDVKLITRMFVPQTLSKRKLETNKEVTSSVWLLVLFLFSIPVLIPIGVMYVVFLVVVLSLIISAVAVGITGIVGFIALILKLETINAGAPVWLVSTGAYLIGITIGIIVLYYLIVLFWYIVKGSYKFVSKLISRGRNS
;
A
#
# COMPACT_ATOMS: atom_id res chain seq x y z
N MET A 1 -34.13 9.07 -3.64
CA MET A 1 -33.61 9.49 -4.96
C MET A 1 -32.80 10.77 -4.85
N ASP A 2 -33.44 11.88 -4.47
CA ASP A 2 -32.86 13.22 -4.52
C ASP A 2 -31.55 13.37 -3.75
N LYS A 3 -31.44 12.71 -2.59
CA LYS A 3 -30.20 12.70 -1.80
C LYS A 3 -29.04 12.07 -2.56
N PHE A 4 -29.27 10.97 -3.27
CA PHE A 4 -28.27 10.29 -4.08
C PHE A 4 -27.86 11.14 -5.29
N LEU A 5 -28.82 11.70 -6.02
CA LEU A 5 -28.54 12.55 -7.18
C LEU A 5 -27.78 13.83 -6.78
N LYS A 6 -28.14 14.46 -5.65
CA LYS A 6 -27.38 15.61 -5.11
C LYS A 6 -25.96 15.25 -4.70
N GLU A 7 -25.75 14.06 -4.15
CA GLU A 7 -24.42 13.56 -3.79
C GLU A 7 -23.57 13.29 -5.03
N LEU A 8 -24.18 12.69 -6.06
CA LEU A 8 -23.55 12.46 -7.37
C LEU A 8 -23.21 13.78 -8.09
N GLU A 9 -24.13 14.73 -8.14
CA GLU A 9 -23.90 16.08 -8.70
C GLU A 9 -22.70 16.76 -8.04
N LYS A 10 -22.65 16.72 -6.70
CA LYS A 10 -21.56 17.32 -5.92
C LYS A 10 -20.20 16.69 -6.27
N GLU A 11 -20.12 15.38 -6.37
CA GLU A 11 -18.88 14.68 -6.74
C GLU A 11 -18.45 14.99 -8.18
N LEU A 12 -19.38 14.96 -9.13
CA LEU A 12 -19.08 15.30 -10.53
C LEU A 12 -18.58 16.74 -10.66
N LYS A 13 -19.16 17.69 -9.90
CA LYS A 13 -18.71 19.08 -9.83
C LYS A 13 -17.32 19.23 -9.21
N ASN A 14 -17.02 18.47 -8.15
CA ASN A 14 -15.69 18.45 -7.53
C ASN A 14 -14.60 17.98 -8.51
N ASN A 15 -14.96 17.12 -9.47
CA ASN A 15 -14.06 16.61 -10.51
C ASN A 15 -14.02 17.51 -11.77
N ARG A 16 -14.51 18.75 -11.68
CA ARG A 16 -14.43 19.79 -12.73
C ARG A 16 -15.16 19.44 -14.03
N LEU A 17 -16.27 18.73 -13.93
CA LEU A 17 -17.21 18.56 -15.04
C LEU A 17 -18.04 19.83 -15.25
N TYR A 18 -18.45 20.07 -16.49
CA TYR A 18 -19.33 21.18 -16.87
C TYR A 18 -20.77 20.82 -16.58
N GLN A 19 -21.61 21.85 -16.39
CA GLN A 19 -23.00 21.64 -16.00
C GLN A 19 -23.74 20.72 -16.99
N SER A 20 -23.54 20.92 -18.30
CA SER A 20 -24.16 20.05 -19.32
C SER A 20 -23.72 18.59 -19.24
N GLU A 21 -22.46 18.32 -18.85
CA GLU A 21 -21.94 16.96 -18.67
C GLU A 21 -22.48 16.33 -17.38
N ILE A 22 -22.67 17.13 -16.34
CA ILE A 22 -23.26 16.71 -15.07
C ILE A 22 -24.73 16.33 -15.30
N ASP A 23 -25.48 17.17 -16.01
CA ASP A 23 -26.91 16.96 -16.28
C ASP A 23 -27.14 15.69 -17.11
N GLU A 24 -26.27 15.38 -18.08
CA GLU A 24 -26.32 14.14 -18.88
C GLU A 24 -26.16 12.89 -17.99
N VAL A 25 -25.19 12.91 -17.06
CA VAL A 25 -24.96 11.78 -16.14
C VAL A 25 -26.11 11.64 -15.13
N LEU A 26 -26.63 12.75 -14.60
CA LEU A 26 -27.77 12.72 -13.68
C LEU A 26 -29.02 12.15 -14.36
N SER A 27 -29.33 12.61 -15.58
CA SER A 27 -30.47 12.13 -16.36
C SER A 27 -30.39 10.62 -16.63
N TYR A 28 -29.20 10.11 -16.99
CA TYR A 28 -29.00 8.68 -17.23
C TYR A 28 -29.27 7.83 -15.98
N TYR A 29 -28.76 8.26 -14.82
CA TYR A 29 -28.99 7.53 -13.57
C TYR A 29 -30.41 7.68 -13.04
N GLU A 30 -31.05 8.82 -13.27
CA GLU A 30 -32.46 9.01 -12.95
C GLU A 30 -33.35 8.05 -13.76
N GLU A 31 -33.10 7.91 -15.07
CA GLU A 31 -33.80 6.95 -15.95
C GLU A 31 -33.57 5.51 -15.47
N MET A 32 -32.32 5.13 -15.22
CA MET A 32 -31.98 3.77 -14.74
C MET A 32 -32.55 3.43 -13.36
N ILE A 33 -32.60 4.41 -12.45
CA ILE A 33 -33.22 4.20 -11.14
C ILE A 33 -34.74 4.07 -11.30
N THR A 34 -35.34 4.89 -12.16
CA THR A 34 -36.78 4.87 -12.41
C THR A 34 -37.22 3.56 -13.06
N GLU A 35 -36.53 3.08 -14.10
CA GLU A 35 -36.81 1.79 -14.73
C GLU A 35 -36.74 0.63 -13.73
N ARG A 36 -35.71 0.59 -12.88
CA ARG A 36 -35.58 -0.49 -11.87
C ARG A 36 -36.68 -0.42 -10.82
N PHE A 37 -37.09 0.79 -10.45
CA PHE A 37 -38.19 0.99 -9.52
C PHE A 37 -39.53 0.55 -10.13
N GLU A 38 -39.81 0.91 -11.39
CA GLU A 38 -41.00 0.48 -12.13
C GLU A 38 -41.05 -1.03 -12.32
N ASN A 39 -39.89 -1.69 -12.47
CA ASN A 39 -39.76 -3.15 -12.52
C ASN A 39 -39.93 -3.84 -11.15
N GLY A 40 -40.26 -3.09 -10.09
CA GLY A 40 -40.63 -3.64 -8.78
C GLY A 40 -39.48 -3.81 -7.79
N GLU A 41 -38.27 -3.30 -8.07
CA GLU A 41 -37.22 -3.25 -7.05
C GLU A 41 -37.45 -2.13 -6.03
N SER A 42 -37.16 -2.41 -4.77
CA SER A 42 -37.26 -1.39 -3.73
C SER A 42 -36.18 -0.32 -3.89
N MET A 43 -36.56 0.94 -3.65
CA MET A 43 -35.68 2.10 -3.83
C MET A 43 -34.39 2.00 -3.02
N ASP A 44 -34.46 1.51 -1.78
CA ASP A 44 -33.27 1.33 -0.92
C ASP A 44 -32.29 0.30 -1.49
N LYS A 45 -32.79 -0.76 -2.12
CA LYS A 45 -31.95 -1.79 -2.75
C LYS A 45 -31.29 -1.24 -4.01
N ILE A 46 -32.00 -0.42 -4.80
CA ILE A 46 -31.43 0.22 -5.99
C ILE A 46 -30.32 1.19 -5.58
N LEU A 47 -30.60 2.10 -4.63
CA LEU A 47 -29.63 3.12 -4.22
C LEU A 47 -28.40 2.52 -3.52
N SER A 48 -28.57 1.45 -2.73
CA SER A 48 -27.43 0.74 -2.12
C SER A 48 -26.58 -0.06 -3.12
N SER A 49 -27.13 -0.35 -4.32
CA SER A 49 -26.37 -0.98 -5.40
C SER A 49 -25.44 -0.02 -6.15
N TYR A 50 -25.61 1.29 -5.96
CA TYR A 50 -24.82 2.32 -6.61
C TYR A 50 -23.81 2.98 -5.65
N ASP A 51 -22.55 3.06 -6.07
CA ASP A 51 -21.50 3.81 -5.38
C ASP A 51 -21.16 5.06 -6.18
N VAL A 52 -21.51 6.23 -5.62
CA VAL A 52 -21.29 7.56 -6.23
C VAL A 52 -19.83 7.75 -6.65
N LYS A 53 -18.87 7.26 -5.87
CA LYS A 53 -17.43 7.43 -6.19
C LYS A 53 -17.01 6.55 -7.34
N LEU A 54 -17.54 5.32 -7.38
CA LEU A 54 -17.26 4.38 -8.46
C LEU A 54 -17.85 4.90 -9.77
N ILE A 55 -19.08 5.43 -9.74
CA ILE A 55 -19.73 6.09 -10.87
C ILE A 55 -18.88 7.26 -11.37
N THR A 56 -18.49 8.16 -10.47
CA THR A 56 -17.68 9.33 -10.80
C THR A 56 -16.33 8.93 -11.44
N ARG A 57 -15.65 7.93 -10.88
CA ARG A 57 -14.38 7.41 -11.44
C ARG A 57 -14.52 6.82 -12.84
N MET A 58 -15.67 6.22 -13.16
CA MET A 58 -15.91 5.66 -14.49
C MET A 58 -16.31 6.73 -15.51
N PHE A 59 -17.12 7.71 -15.11
CA PHE A 59 -17.69 8.70 -16.03
C PHE A 59 -16.77 9.88 -16.29
N VAL A 60 -16.05 10.39 -15.29
CA VAL A 60 -15.11 11.52 -15.45
C VAL A 60 -14.12 11.31 -16.60
N PRO A 61 -13.40 10.18 -16.73
CA PRO A 61 -12.48 10.00 -17.86
C PRO A 61 -13.20 9.90 -19.21
N GLN A 62 -14.41 9.33 -19.25
CA GLN A 62 -15.20 9.22 -20.49
C GLN A 62 -15.72 10.57 -20.96
N THR A 63 -16.25 11.39 -20.04
CA THR A 63 -16.72 12.74 -20.35
C THR A 63 -15.57 13.66 -20.74
N LEU A 64 -14.44 13.63 -19.99
CA LEU A 64 -13.24 14.39 -20.35
C LEU A 64 -12.67 14.01 -21.73
N SER A 65 -12.78 12.75 -22.14
CA SER A 65 -12.31 12.28 -23.46
C SER A 65 -13.23 12.70 -24.60
N LYS A 66 -14.53 12.84 -24.34
CA LYS A 66 -15.54 13.27 -25.33
C LYS A 66 -15.75 14.79 -25.37
N ARG A 67 -15.24 15.52 -24.36
CA ARG A 67 -15.37 16.97 -24.24
C ARG A 67 -14.83 17.66 -25.49
N LYS A 68 -15.70 18.41 -26.18
CA LYS A 68 -15.26 19.38 -27.19
C LYS A 68 -14.65 20.57 -26.45
N LEU A 69 -13.36 20.77 -26.68
CA LEU A 69 -12.59 21.80 -25.98
C LEU A 69 -12.65 23.08 -26.79
N GLU A 70 -13.33 24.09 -26.28
CA GLU A 70 -13.51 25.36 -26.99
C GLU A 70 -12.36 26.34 -26.69
N THR A 71 -11.65 26.17 -25.56
CA THR A 71 -10.53 27.03 -25.18
C THR A 71 -9.27 26.28 -24.69
N ASN A 72 -8.09 26.84 -24.95
CA ASN A 72 -6.78 26.25 -24.59
C ASN A 72 -6.60 25.94 -23.07
N LYS A 73 -7.29 26.67 -22.19
CA LYS A 73 -7.25 26.46 -20.74
C LYS A 73 -7.99 25.20 -20.31
N GLU A 74 -9.03 24.84 -21.04
CA GLU A 74 -9.83 23.65 -20.80
C GLU A 74 -9.11 22.40 -21.30
N VAL A 75 -8.41 22.53 -22.43
CA VAL A 75 -7.54 21.47 -22.98
C VAL A 75 -6.47 21.08 -21.96
N THR A 76 -5.74 22.05 -21.43
CA THR A 76 -4.65 21.79 -20.49
C THR A 76 -5.15 21.18 -19.17
N SER A 77 -6.30 21.62 -18.65
CA SER A 77 -6.87 21.05 -17.42
C SER A 77 -7.39 19.62 -17.62
N SER A 78 -8.10 19.34 -18.71
CA SER A 78 -8.65 17.99 -18.99
C SER A 78 -7.54 16.98 -19.30
N VAL A 79 -6.55 17.38 -20.10
CA VAL A 79 -5.37 16.55 -20.40
C VAL A 79 -4.57 16.26 -19.14
N TRP A 80 -4.36 17.25 -18.26
CA TRP A 80 -3.64 17.02 -17.00
C TRP A 80 -4.33 16.02 -16.08
N LEU A 81 -5.66 16.08 -15.97
CA LEU A 81 -6.46 15.11 -15.21
C LEU A 81 -6.36 13.69 -15.80
N LEU A 82 -6.43 13.56 -17.12
CA LEU A 82 -6.26 12.28 -17.81
C LEU A 82 -4.84 11.72 -17.64
N VAL A 83 -3.81 12.56 -17.71
CA VAL A 83 -2.40 12.17 -17.48
C VAL A 83 -2.20 11.69 -16.05
N LEU A 84 -2.77 12.38 -15.04
CA LEU A 84 -2.72 11.93 -13.64
C LEU A 84 -3.43 10.59 -13.44
N PHE A 85 -4.57 10.37 -14.09
CA PHE A 85 -5.29 9.09 -14.06
C PHE A 85 -4.46 7.97 -14.69
N LEU A 86 -3.90 8.22 -15.89
CA LEU A 86 -3.04 7.29 -16.62
C LEU A 86 -1.77 6.94 -15.85
N PHE A 87 -1.16 7.87 -15.12
CA PHE A 87 0.01 7.60 -14.28
C PHE A 87 -0.32 6.97 -12.92
N SER A 88 -1.56 7.06 -12.45
CA SER A 88 -1.96 6.44 -11.18
C SER A 88 -1.89 4.91 -11.25
N ILE A 89 -2.18 4.31 -12.41
CA ILE A 89 -2.17 2.86 -12.65
C ILE A 89 -0.75 2.25 -12.70
N PRO A 90 0.21 2.77 -13.51
CA PRO A 90 1.56 2.21 -13.64
C PRO A 90 2.46 2.50 -12.45
N VAL A 91 2.11 3.41 -11.52
CA VAL A 91 2.91 3.69 -10.32
C VAL A 91 2.62 2.69 -9.19
N LEU A 92 1.43 2.10 -9.15
CA LEU A 92 1.06 1.07 -8.17
C LEU A 92 1.89 -0.21 -8.33
N ILE A 93 2.19 -0.61 -9.57
CA ILE A 93 2.94 -1.85 -9.86
C ILE A 93 4.39 -1.77 -9.33
N PRO A 94 5.20 -0.74 -9.65
CA PRO A 94 6.55 -0.57 -9.10
C PRO A 94 6.58 -0.50 -7.58
N ILE A 95 5.61 0.18 -6.96
CA ILE A 95 5.52 0.27 -5.50
C ILE A 95 5.24 -1.11 -4.89
N GLY A 96 4.33 -1.87 -5.49
CA GLY A 96 4.05 -3.25 -5.07
C GLY A 96 5.27 -4.15 -5.20
N VAL A 97 6.00 -4.07 -6.32
CA VAL A 97 7.24 -4.84 -6.54
C VAL A 97 8.32 -4.46 -5.53
N MET A 98 8.54 -3.16 -5.28
CA MET A 98 9.50 -2.72 -4.27
C MET A 98 9.16 -3.25 -2.88
N TYR A 99 7.87 -3.28 -2.51
CA TYR A 99 7.44 -3.82 -1.23
C TYR A 99 7.72 -5.32 -1.13
N VAL A 100 7.45 -6.10 -2.18
CA VAL A 100 7.74 -7.55 -2.22
C VAL A 100 9.24 -7.81 -2.15
N VAL A 101 10.05 -7.10 -2.95
CA VAL A 101 11.51 -7.22 -2.92
C VAL A 101 12.04 -6.91 -1.52
N PHE A 102 11.52 -5.86 -0.88
CA PHE A 102 11.91 -5.51 0.48
C PHE A 102 11.60 -6.63 1.48
N LEU A 103 10.40 -7.24 1.42
CA LEU A 103 10.04 -8.39 2.27
C LEU A 103 10.99 -9.57 2.06
N VAL A 104 11.34 -9.88 0.81
CA VAL A 104 12.31 -10.94 0.49
C VAL A 104 13.68 -10.63 1.09
N VAL A 105 14.15 -9.38 0.99
CA VAL A 105 15.42 -8.96 1.59
C VAL A 105 15.40 -9.15 3.10
N VAL A 106 14.34 -8.71 3.79
CA VAL A 106 14.25 -8.89 5.26
C VAL A 106 14.24 -10.37 5.64
N LEU A 107 13.46 -11.20 4.94
CA LEU A 107 13.45 -12.64 5.18
C LEU A 107 14.84 -13.26 4.96
N SER A 108 15.54 -12.87 3.89
CA SER A 108 16.90 -13.35 3.62
C SER A 108 17.89 -12.97 4.72
N LEU A 109 17.76 -11.76 5.29
CA LEU A 109 18.59 -11.30 6.40
C LEU A 109 18.30 -12.08 7.69
N ILE A 110 17.03 -12.38 7.98
CA ILE A 110 16.65 -13.20 9.13
C ILE A 110 17.23 -14.60 9.00
N ILE A 111 17.06 -15.25 7.85
CA ILE A 111 17.60 -16.59 7.58
C ILE A 111 19.13 -16.59 7.73
N SER A 112 19.79 -15.59 7.15
CA SER A 112 21.25 -15.43 7.24
C SER A 112 21.70 -15.24 8.70
N ALA A 113 21.00 -14.41 9.48
CA ALA A 113 21.30 -14.20 10.89
C ALA A 113 21.14 -15.49 11.72
N VAL A 114 20.10 -16.28 11.45
CA VAL A 114 19.91 -17.60 12.09
C VAL A 114 21.03 -18.56 11.72
N ALA A 115 21.42 -18.63 10.44
CA ALA A 115 22.51 -19.48 9.99
C ALA A 115 23.86 -19.09 10.63
N VAL A 116 24.15 -17.79 10.71
CA VAL A 116 25.34 -17.28 11.42
C VAL A 116 25.27 -17.60 12.92
N GLY A 117 24.10 -17.52 13.54
CA GLY A 117 23.90 -17.90 14.94
C GLY A 117 24.21 -19.39 15.19
N ILE A 118 23.66 -20.27 14.36
CA ILE A 118 23.88 -21.73 14.46
C ILE A 118 25.35 -22.07 14.25
N THR A 119 25.97 -21.53 13.19
CA THR A 119 27.40 -21.76 12.91
C THR A 119 28.30 -21.22 14.03
N GLY A 120 27.95 -20.09 14.64
CA GLY A 120 28.59 -19.57 15.84
C GLY A 120 28.56 -20.56 17.00
N ILE A 121 27.38 -21.12 17.32
CA ILE A 121 27.22 -22.11 18.41
C ILE A 121 28.03 -23.38 18.13
N VAL A 122 27.94 -23.91 16.92
CA VAL A 122 28.71 -25.12 16.51
C VAL A 122 30.21 -24.85 16.60
N GLY A 123 30.67 -23.68 16.14
CA GLY A 123 32.07 -23.26 16.26
C GLY A 123 32.52 -23.16 17.72
N PHE A 124 31.65 -22.68 18.62
CA PHE A 124 31.97 -22.58 20.05
C PHE A 124 32.17 -23.97 20.67
N ILE A 125 31.27 -24.91 20.37
CA ILE A 125 31.37 -26.29 20.85
C ILE A 125 32.65 -26.93 20.31
N ALA A 126 32.94 -26.77 19.02
CA ALA A 126 34.17 -27.30 18.41
C ALA A 126 35.44 -26.70 19.05
N LEU A 127 35.40 -25.42 19.42
CA LEU A 127 36.50 -24.75 20.11
C LEU A 127 36.72 -25.35 21.50
N ILE A 128 35.65 -25.54 22.29
CA ILE A 128 35.73 -26.18 23.62
C ILE A 128 36.39 -27.56 23.51
N LEU A 129 35.89 -28.40 22.61
CA LEU A 129 36.43 -29.75 22.40
C LEU A 129 37.91 -29.70 22.01
N LYS A 130 38.31 -28.76 21.15
CA LYS A 130 39.71 -28.61 20.72
C LYS A 130 40.61 -28.12 21.86
N LEU A 131 40.16 -27.18 22.68
CA LEU A 131 40.93 -26.67 23.83
C LEU A 131 41.17 -27.75 24.89
N GLU A 132 40.18 -28.62 25.14
CA GLU A 132 40.34 -29.80 25.99
C GLU A 132 41.39 -30.76 25.41
N THR A 133 41.32 -31.03 24.10
CA THR A 133 42.20 -32.01 23.43
C THR A 133 43.68 -31.60 23.48
N ILE A 134 43.97 -30.30 23.40
CA ILE A 134 45.35 -29.78 23.44
C ILE A 134 45.82 -29.41 24.85
N ASN A 135 45.01 -29.68 25.89
CA ASN A 135 45.24 -29.31 27.28
C ASN A 135 45.68 -27.84 27.42
N ALA A 136 44.94 -26.95 26.76
CA ALA A 136 45.28 -25.53 26.72
C ALA A 136 45.30 -24.94 28.13
N GLY A 137 46.32 -24.13 28.45
CA GLY A 137 46.41 -23.46 29.74
C GLY A 137 45.22 -22.53 30.01
N ALA A 138 44.90 -22.31 31.29
CA ALA A 138 43.80 -21.45 31.74
C ALA A 138 43.70 -20.06 31.05
N PRO A 139 44.80 -19.38 30.68
CA PRO A 139 44.71 -18.10 29.96
C PRO A 139 44.01 -18.20 28.59
N VAL A 140 44.25 -19.29 27.84
CA VAL A 140 43.67 -19.48 26.49
C VAL A 140 42.16 -19.74 26.57
N TRP A 141 41.72 -20.45 27.60
CA TRP A 141 40.31 -20.68 27.92
C TRP A 141 39.55 -19.39 28.19
N LEU A 142 40.12 -18.52 29.02
CA LEU A 142 39.50 -17.24 29.40
C LEU A 142 39.37 -16.30 28.20
N VAL A 143 40.41 -16.16 27.39
CA VAL A 143 40.39 -15.29 26.20
C VAL A 143 39.39 -15.80 25.16
N SER A 144 39.37 -17.10 24.90
CA SER A 144 38.48 -17.69 23.88
C SER A 144 37.01 -17.58 24.27
N THR A 145 36.69 -17.81 25.54
CA THR A 145 35.32 -17.68 26.07
C THR A 145 34.87 -16.21 26.07
N GLY A 146 35.76 -15.29 26.46
CA GLY A 146 35.49 -13.85 26.43
C GLY A 146 35.21 -13.34 25.02
N ALA A 147 36.00 -13.76 24.03
CA ALA A 147 35.79 -13.38 22.63
C ALA A 147 34.42 -13.87 22.09
N TYR A 148 34.01 -15.08 22.46
CA TYR A 148 32.71 -15.63 22.06
C TYR A 148 31.52 -14.91 22.70
N LEU A 149 31.61 -14.57 23.99
CA LEU A 149 30.58 -13.78 24.69
C LEU A 149 30.38 -12.42 24.02
N ILE A 150 31.47 -11.76 23.63
CA ILE A 150 31.41 -10.49 22.89
C ILE A 150 30.73 -10.69 21.53
N GLY A 151 31.12 -11.73 20.79
CA GLY A 151 30.51 -12.07 19.49
C GLY A 151 29.00 -12.32 19.57
N ILE A 152 28.55 -13.10 20.56
CA ILE A 152 27.12 -13.36 20.81
C ILE A 152 26.38 -12.07 21.15
N THR A 153 26.98 -11.23 22.01
CA THR A 153 26.37 -9.95 22.41
C THR A 153 26.15 -9.04 21.20
N ILE A 154 27.17 -8.91 20.33
CA ILE A 154 27.06 -8.12 19.09
C ILE A 154 25.98 -8.72 18.18
N GLY A 155 25.96 -10.05 18.01
CA GLY A 155 24.96 -10.74 17.19
C GLY A 155 23.52 -10.47 17.65
N ILE A 156 23.26 -10.53 18.97
CA ILE A 156 21.94 -10.24 19.55
C ILE A 156 21.55 -8.78 19.30
N ILE A 157 22.48 -7.82 19.46
CA ILE A 157 22.22 -6.41 19.20
C ILE A 157 21.83 -6.18 17.74
N VAL A 158 22.58 -6.76 16.79
CA VAL A 158 22.27 -6.65 15.36
C VAL A 158 20.90 -7.24 15.04
N LEU A 159 20.59 -8.44 15.57
CA LEU A 159 19.29 -9.08 15.37
C LEU A 159 18.14 -8.23 15.93
N TYR A 160 18.32 -7.66 17.12
CA TYR A 160 17.35 -6.76 17.73
C TYR A 160 17.04 -5.56 16.84
N TYR A 161 18.07 -4.87 16.32
CA TYR A 161 17.88 -3.73 15.43
C TYR A 161 17.19 -4.11 14.11
N LEU A 162 17.49 -5.29 13.55
CA LEU A 162 16.79 -5.79 12.36
C LEU A 162 15.29 -5.99 12.62
N ILE A 163 14.93 -6.56 13.77
CA ILE A 163 13.52 -6.77 14.17
C ILE A 163 12.82 -5.44 14.41
N VAL A 164 13.48 -4.48 15.08
CA VAL A 164 12.92 -3.14 15.32
C VAL A 164 12.69 -2.40 14.00
N LEU A 165 13.65 -2.45 13.08
CA LEU A 165 13.55 -1.82 11.76
C LEU A 165 12.41 -2.44 10.94
N PHE A 166 12.25 -3.75 10.99
CA PHE A 166 11.12 -4.44 10.38
C PHE A 166 9.78 -3.95 10.94
N TRP A 167 9.63 -3.91 12.27
CA TRP A 167 8.40 -3.44 12.92
C TRP A 167 8.08 -1.97 12.60
N TYR A 168 9.10 -1.11 12.53
CA TYR A 168 8.92 0.29 12.19
C TYR A 168 8.35 0.45 10.77
N ILE A 169 8.83 -0.36 9.83
CA ILE A 169 8.40 -0.34 8.44
C ILE A 169 7.00 -0.94 8.28
N VAL A 170 6.67 -2.02 8.99
CA VAL A 170 5.32 -2.59 9.00
C VAL A 170 4.32 -1.55 9.54
N LYS A 171 4.65 -0.87 10.65
CA LYS A 171 3.82 0.21 11.20
C LYS A 171 3.71 1.40 10.24
N GLY A 172 4.81 1.77 9.58
CA GLY A 172 4.84 2.82 8.56
C GLY A 172 3.93 2.49 7.37
N SER A 173 3.98 1.24 6.91
CA SER A 173 3.15 0.74 5.81
C SER A 173 1.67 0.75 6.19
N TYR A 174 1.31 0.24 7.37
CA TYR A 174 -0.07 0.30 7.88
C TYR A 174 -0.57 1.75 7.99
N LYS A 175 0.25 2.67 8.51
CA LYS A 175 -0.10 4.08 8.63
C LYS A 175 -0.28 4.75 7.27
N PHE A 176 0.54 4.42 6.28
CA PHE A 176 0.44 4.95 4.93
C PHE A 176 -0.84 4.46 4.24
N VAL A 177 -1.10 3.15 4.29
CA VAL A 177 -2.30 2.54 3.71
C VAL A 177 -3.57 3.03 4.41
N SER A 178 -3.60 3.04 5.75
CA SER A 178 -4.75 3.58 6.50
C SER A 178 -4.97 5.07 6.24
N LYS A 179 -3.92 5.86 6.00
CA LYS A 179 -4.03 7.27 5.60
C LYS A 179 -4.61 7.43 4.19
N LEU A 180 -4.24 6.57 3.24
CA LEU A 180 -4.83 6.56 1.90
C LEU A 180 -6.32 6.17 1.93
N ILE A 181 -6.67 5.13 2.70
CA ILE A 181 -8.07 4.66 2.82
C ILE A 181 -8.93 5.68 3.58
N SER A 182 -8.42 6.29 4.66
CA SER A 182 -9.15 7.31 5.41
C SER A 182 -9.32 8.62 4.64
N ARG A 183 -8.37 9.00 3.76
CA ARG A 183 -8.53 10.12 2.83
C ARG A 183 -9.64 9.86 1.81
N GLY A 184 -9.78 8.62 1.34
CA GLY A 184 -10.86 8.22 0.45
C GLY A 184 -12.25 8.20 1.09
N ARG A 185 -12.36 8.25 2.43
CA ARG A 185 -13.64 8.24 3.17
C ARG A 185 -14.14 9.64 3.55
N ASN A 186 -13.27 10.66 3.57
CA ASN A 186 -13.61 12.04 3.93
C ASN A 186 -13.62 13.03 2.74
N SER A 187 -13.48 12.54 1.51
CA SER A 187 -13.85 13.26 0.27
C SER A 187 -15.09 12.61 -0.29
#